data_AF-A0A2U0S398-F1
#
_entry.id   AF-A0A2U0S398-F1
#
_cell.length_a   1.000
_cell.length_b   1.000
_cell.length_c   1.000
_cell.angle_alpha   90.00
_cell.angle_beta   90.00
_cell.angle_gamma   90.00
#
_symmetry.space_group_name_H-M   'P 1'
#
loop_
_entity.id
_entity.type
_entity.pdbx_description
1 polymer ?
#
loop_
_entity_poly.entity_id
_entity_poly.type
_entity_poly.pdbx_seq_one_letter_code
_entity_poly.pdbx_strand_id
1 'polypeptide(L)' 'MACKDLVADAKLGCADLVFKDICLDILAKARLVLNAEQFEELRDFVTETLKDEAFSDSGQKIRIQ' A
#
# COMPACT_ATOMS: atom_id res chain seq x y z
N MET A 1 -13.51 -0.92 -4.45
CA MET A 1 -13.06 -2.13 -5.19
C MET A 1 -12.24 -2.90 -4.20
N ALA A 2 -12.57 -4.17 -3.95
CA ALA A 2 -12.02 -4.92 -2.81
C ALA A 2 -10.47 -4.87 -2.72
N CYS A 3 -9.75 -4.85 -3.85
CA CYS A 3 -8.29 -4.73 -3.86
C CYS A 3 -7.79 -3.36 -3.35
N LYS A 4 -8.49 -2.26 -3.64
CA LYS A 4 -8.15 -0.92 -3.12
C LYS A 4 -8.42 -0.84 -1.61
N ASP A 5 -9.49 -1.49 -1.15
CA ASP A 5 -9.86 -1.54 0.27
C ASP A 5 -8.82 -2.35 1.08
N LEU A 6 -8.29 -3.45 0.53
CA LEU A 6 -7.19 -4.23 1.14
C LEU A 6 -5.89 -3.42 1.29
N VAL A 7 -5.57 -2.57 0.31
CA VAL A 7 -4.41 -1.67 0.37
C VAL A 7 -4.62 -0.59 1.44
N ALA A 8 -5.83 -0.04 1.55
CA ALA A 8 -6.17 0.95 2.57
C ALA A 8 -6.10 0.37 4.00
N ASP A 9 -6.59 -0.86 4.20
CA ASP A 9 -6.52 -1.55 5.49
C ASP A 9 -5.06 -1.89 5.88
N ALA A 10 -4.25 -2.34 4.91
CA ALA A 10 -2.83 -2.60 5.14
C ALA A 10 -2.07 -1.31 5.54
N LYS A 11 -2.46 -0.16 4.99
CA LYS A 11 -1.88 1.15 5.31
C LYS A 11 -2.16 1.57 6.75
N LEU A 12 -3.37 1.31 7.25
CA LEU A 12 -3.77 1.68 8.62
C LEU A 12 -3.16 0.78 9.71
N GLY A 13 -2.77 -0.45 9.35
CA GLY A 13 -2.40 -1.48 10.32
C GLY A 13 -0.91 -1.85 10.39
N CYS A 14 -0.04 -1.36 9.49
CA CYS A 14 1.33 -1.86 9.36
C CYS A 14 2.40 -0.74 9.42
N ALA A 15 3.59 -1.08 9.91
CA ALA A 15 4.78 -0.24 9.76
C ALA A 15 5.25 -0.21 8.29
N ASP A 16 5.75 0.93 7.81
CA ASP A 16 6.04 1.24 6.40
C ASP A 16 6.81 0.16 5.62
N LEU A 17 7.75 -0.53 6.28
CA LEU A 17 8.54 -1.61 5.67
C LEU A 17 7.67 -2.84 5.36
N VAL A 18 6.74 -3.18 6.24
CA VAL A 18 5.80 -4.29 6.05
C VAL A 18 4.71 -3.91 5.05
N PHE A 19 4.30 -2.63 5.02
CA PHE A 19 3.31 -2.13 4.07
C PHE A 19 3.76 -2.28 2.61
N LYS A 20 5.04 -1.98 2.31
CA LYS A 20 5.61 -2.15 0.96
C LYS A 20 5.60 -3.61 0.50
N ASP A 21 5.97 -4.54 1.37
CA ASP A 21 5.96 -5.97 1.05
C ASP A 21 4.53 -6.50 0.84
N ILE A 22 3.57 -6.03 1.63
CA ILE A 22 2.14 -6.35 1.46
C ILE A 22 1.62 -5.81 0.12
N CYS A 23 1.98 -4.58 -0.25
CA CYS A 23 1.59 -4.00 -1.54
C CYS A 23 2.08 -4.84 -2.72
N LEU A 24 3.33 -5.32 -2.65
CA LEU A 24 3.90 -6.19 -3.68
C LEU A 24 3.17 -7.54 -3.77
N ASP A 25 2.82 -8.15 -2.64
CA ASP A 25 2.08 -9.42 -2.61
C ASP A 25 0.63 -9.26 -3.13
N ILE A 26 -0.04 -8.16 -2.76
CA ILE A 26 -1.36 -7.81 -3.29
C ILE A 26 -1.30 -7.62 -4.81
N LEU A 27 -0.32 -6.87 -5.33
CA LEU A 27 -0.14 -6.68 -6.77
C LEU A 27 0.16 -8.01 -7.48
N ALA A 28 1.04 -8.84 -6.93
CA ALA A 28 1.37 -10.13 -7.51
C ALA A 28 0.13 -11.03 -7.63
N LYS A 29 -0.72 -11.07 -6.61
CA LYS A 29 -1.98 -11.82 -6.60
C LYS A 29 -3.02 -11.19 -7.50
N ALA A 30 -3.17 -9.88 -7.47
CA ALA A 30 -4.12 -9.14 -8.29
C ALA A 30 -3.86 -9.33 -9.78
N ARG A 31 -2.60 -9.41 -10.22
CA ARG A 31 -2.24 -9.68 -11.62
C ARG A 31 -2.77 -11.03 -12.15
N LEU A 32 -3.05 -11.98 -11.27
CA LEU A 32 -3.56 -13.30 -11.65
C LEU A 32 -5.09 -13.33 -11.79
N VAL A 33 -5.79 -12.34 -11.25
CA VAL A 33 -7.26 -12.31 -11.14
C VAL A 33 -7.87 -11.11 -11.86
N LEU A 34 -7.12 -10.01 -12.00
CA LEU A 34 -7.56 -8.78 -12.65
C LEU A 34 -7.13 -8.72 -14.11
N ASN A 35 -7.93 -8.00 -14.89
CA ASN A 35 -7.62 -7.66 -16.26
C ASN A 35 -6.56 -6.55 -16.30
N ALA A 36 -5.87 -6.37 -17.43
CA ALA A 36 -4.80 -5.38 -17.55
C ALA A 36 -5.23 -3.96 -17.11
N GLU A 37 -6.42 -3.51 -17.49
CA GLU A 37 -6.96 -2.20 -17.12
C GLU A 37 -7.20 -2.06 -15.60
N GLN A 38 -7.78 -3.08 -14.97
CA GLN A 38 -8.02 -3.10 -13.52
C GLN A 38 -6.72 -3.20 -12.71
N PHE A 39 -5.73 -3.92 -13.25
CA PHE A 39 -4.42 -4.04 -12.64
C PHE A 39 -3.64 -2.73 -12.72
N GLU A 40 -3.69 -2.03 -13.85
CA GLU A 40 -3.09 -0.70 -14.02
C GLU A 40 -3.70 0.30 -13.02
N GLU A 41 -5.03 0.35 -12.89
CA GLU A 41 -5.68 1.19 -11.90
C GLU A 41 -5.26 0.88 -10.45
N LEU A 42 -5.07 -0.41 -10.11
CA LEU A 42 -4.63 -0.82 -8.78
C LEU A 42 -3.17 -0.44 -8.55
N ARG A 43 -2.31 -0.64 -9.55
CA ARG A 43 -0.88 -0.29 -9.50
C ARG A 43 -0.70 1.22 -9.33
N ASP A 44 -1.48 2.02 -10.04
CA ASP A 44 -1.40 3.47 -9.95
C ASP A 44 -1.86 3.94 -8.56
N PHE A 45 -2.96 3.38 -8.03
CA PHE A 45 -3.42 3.64 -6.67
C PHE A 45 -2.37 3.30 -5.59
N VAL A 46 -1.75 2.12 -5.68
CA VAL A 46 -0.67 1.71 -4.76
C VAL A 46 0.53 2.65 -4.88
N THR A 47 0.88 3.06 -6.10
CA THR A 47 2.00 3.97 -6.36
C THR A 47 1.75 5.37 -5.79
N GLU A 48 0.54 5.91 -5.94
CA GLU A 48 0.14 7.18 -5.32
C GLU A 48 0.15 7.07 -3.80
N THR A 49 -0.35 5.97 -3.26
CA THR A 49 -0.37 5.71 -1.82
C THR A 49 1.04 5.67 -1.21
N LEU A 50 1.99 5.05 -1.90
CA LEU A 50 3.40 4.99 -1.49
C LEU A 50 4.16 6.31 -1.69
N LYS A 51 3.74 7.13 -2.66
CA LYS A 51 4.30 8.48 -2.87
C LYS A 51 3.86 9.45 -1.78
N ASP A 52 2.62 9.33 -1.29
CA ASP A 52 2.12 10.10 -0.14
C ASP A 52 2.92 9.79 1.15
N GLU A 53 3.36 8.55 1.31
CA GLU A 53 4.17 8.11 2.45
C GLU A 53 5.59 8.70 2.43
N ALA A 54 6.18 8.93 1.24
CA ALA A 54 7.50 9.56 1.14
C ALA A 54 7.53 11.00 1.72
N PHE A 55 6.36 11.63 1.87
CA PHE A 55 6.19 12.94 2.52
C PHE A 55 5.61 12.86 3.93
N SER A 56 5.06 11.72 4.33
CA SER A 56 4.65 11.48 5.71
C SER A 56 5.83 10.90 6.47
N ASP A 57 6.77 11.77 6.83
CA ASP A 57 7.68 11.56 7.96
C ASP A 57 6.83 11.42 9.23
N SER A 58 6.20 10.26 9.42
CA SER A 58 5.67 9.85 10.71
C SER A 58 6.85 9.40 11.56
N GLY A 59 7.69 10.38 11.89
CA GLY A 59 8.72 10.24 12.90
C GLY A 59 8.08 9.65 14.14
N GLN A 60 8.37 8.37 14.39
CA GLN A 60 8.17 7.74 15.67
C GLN A 60 9.03 8.49 16.69
N LYS A 61 8.53 9.62 17.20
CA LYS A 61 9.03 10.23 18.42
C LYS A 61 8.60 9.33 19.58
N ILE A 62 9.39 8.29 19.81
CA ILE A 62 9.43 7.66 21.13
C ILE A 62 9.98 8.73 22.08
N ARG A 63 9.09 9.39 22.81
CA ARG A 63 9.44 10.29 23.89
C ARG A 63 9.65 9.42 25.13
N ILE A 64 10.89 9.02 25.37
CA ILE A 64 11.29 8.41 26.63
C ILE A 64 11.31 9.53 27.68
N GLN A 65 10.52 9.35 28.75
CA GLN A 65 10.36 10.29 29.85
C GLN A 65 11.42 10.04 30.93
#